data_AF-A0A9Q0W7R3-F1
#
_entry.id   AF-A0A9Q0W7R3-F1
#
_cell.length_a   1.000
_cell.length_b   1.000
_cell.length_c   1.000
_cell.angle_alpha   90.00
_cell.angle_beta   90.00
_cell.angle_gamma   90.00
#
_symmetry.space_group_name_H-M   'P 1'
#
loop_
_entity.id
_entity.type
_entity.pdbx_description
1 polymer ?
#
loop_
_entity_poly.entity_id
_entity_poly.type
_entity_poly.pdbx_seq_one_letter_code
_entity_poly.pdbx_strand_id
1 'polypeptide(L)'
;MYEHFFCSKVRTFEEILTIEIKPGWKKGTKITFPEKGNQEPGIIPADVVFVVDEKPHATYVRDGNDLVIKQEITLLEALTGKTLDLTTLDGRNIMLSLTDIVKPGFEVVVPNEGMPISKEPGKKGNLRVKIDVRYPSRLTSEQKFELRRVLGGVS
;
A
#
# COMPACT_ATOMS: atom_id res chain seq x y z
N MET A 1 6.09 -56.58 40.68
CA MET A 1 6.16 -55.21 41.22
C MET A 1 5.53 -54.32 40.16
N TYR A 2 4.29 -53.89 40.39
CA TYR A 2 3.43 -53.18 39.44
C TYR A 2 3.81 -51.69 39.35
N GLU A 3 3.69 -51.16 38.13
CA GLU A 3 3.38 -49.77 37.70
C GLU A 3 4.18 -48.60 38.32
N HIS A 4 4.66 -47.62 37.56
CA HIS A 4 3.88 -46.82 36.62
C HIS A 4 4.74 -46.32 35.45
N PHE A 5 4.39 -46.74 34.23
CA PHE A 5 4.69 -45.94 33.05
C PHE A 5 3.73 -44.75 33.10
N PHE A 6 4.23 -43.58 33.49
CA PHE A 6 3.47 -42.34 33.42
C PHE A 6 3.20 -42.05 31.94
N CYS A 7 2.02 -42.43 31.44
CA CYS A 7 1.53 -41.93 30.17
C CYS A 7 1.30 -40.43 30.36
N SER A 8 2.28 -39.62 29.96
CA SER A 8 2.20 -38.18 29.96
C SER A 8 1.10 -37.79 28.97
N LYS A 9 -0.13 -37.63 29.48
CA LYS A 9 -1.25 -37.13 28.68
C LYS A 9 -0.85 -35.76 28.14
N VAL A 10 -0.68 -35.68 26.82
CA VAL A 10 -0.53 -34.41 26.10
C VAL A 10 -1.79 -33.59 26.38
N ARG A 11 -1.60 -32.35 26.80
CA ARG A 11 -2.68 -31.39 27.02
C ARG A 11 -2.49 -30.23 26.06
N THR A 12 -3.54 -29.89 25.33
CA THR A 12 -3.58 -28.67 24.53
C THR A 12 -3.89 -27.50 25.44
N PHE A 13 -3.09 -26.44 25.37
CA PHE A 13 -3.32 -25.17 26.05
C PHE A 13 -3.44 -24.06 25.01
N GLU A 14 -4.33 -23.11 25.26
CA GLU A 14 -4.50 -21.93 24.41
C GLU A 14 -3.91 -20.72 25.13
N GLU A 15 -2.99 -20.03 24.48
CA GLU A 15 -2.40 -18.78 24.96
C GLU A 15 -2.63 -17.68 23.93
N ILE A 16 -3.02 -16.49 24.40
CA ILE A 16 -3.16 -15.31 23.54
C ILE A 16 -1.82 -14.58 23.49
N LEU A 17 -1.20 -14.53 22.33
CA LEU A 17 0.02 -13.76 22.08
C LEU A 17 -0.34 -12.40 21.47
N THR A 18 -0.26 -11.34 22.26
CA THR A 18 -0.57 -9.98 21.82
C THR A 18 0.60 -9.38 21.04
N ILE A 19 0.35 -8.97 19.80
CA ILE A 19 1.34 -8.29 18.94
C ILE A 19 0.87 -6.85 18.70
N GLU A 20 1.63 -5.89 19.21
CA GLU A 20 1.42 -4.48 18.90
C GLU A 20 2.15 -4.10 17.61
N ILE A 21 1.42 -3.99 16.50
CA ILE A 21 2.00 -3.55 15.23
C ILE A 21 2.40 -2.09 15.33
N LYS A 22 3.71 -1.80 15.19
CA LYS A 22 4.21 -0.42 15.22
C LYS A 22 4.13 0.23 13.82
N PRO A 23 3.87 1.55 13.75
CA PRO A 23 3.82 2.27 12.48
C PRO A 23 5.09 2.09 11.64
N GLY A 24 4.90 1.89 10.34
CA GLY A 24 6.00 1.78 9.37
C GLY A 24 6.67 0.42 9.28
N TRP A 25 6.30 -0.57 10.11
CA TRP A 25 6.81 -1.94 9.99
C TRP A 25 6.68 -2.45 8.57
N LYS A 26 7.76 -3.02 8.05
CA LYS A 26 7.86 -3.51 6.68
C LYS A 26 7.53 -4.99 6.66
N LYS A 27 7.07 -5.48 5.51
CA LYS A 27 7.03 -6.92 5.22
C LYS A 27 8.35 -7.59 5.63
N GLY A 28 8.25 -8.72 6.31
CA GLY A 28 9.40 -9.49 6.80
C GLY A 28 9.87 -9.14 8.22
N THR A 29 9.27 -8.13 8.87
CA THR A 29 9.56 -7.85 10.30
C THR A 29 9.20 -9.07 11.15
N LYS A 30 10.15 -9.55 11.97
CA LYS A 30 9.99 -10.74 12.80
C LYS A 30 9.68 -10.36 14.24
N ILE A 31 8.66 -10.99 14.82
CA ILE A 31 8.30 -10.89 16.24
C ILE A 31 8.45 -12.28 16.83
N THR A 32 9.36 -12.43 17.78
CA THR A 32 9.71 -13.73 18.37
C THR A 32 9.15 -13.81 19.77
N PHE A 33 8.38 -14.86 20.04
CA PHE A 33 7.94 -15.23 21.37
C PHE A 33 8.74 -16.46 21.80
N PRO A 34 9.69 -16.30 22.75
CA PRO A 34 10.59 -17.38 23.12
C PRO A 34 9.82 -18.49 23.84
N GLU A 35 10.21 -19.74 23.57
CA GLU A 35 9.71 -20.94 24.27
C GLU A 35 8.17 -21.10 24.24
N LYS A 36 7.50 -20.58 23.20
CA LYS A 36 6.04 -20.70 23.01
C LYS A 36 5.61 -21.85 22.08
N GLY A 37 6.56 -22.69 21.67
CA GLY A 37 6.32 -23.86 20.84
C GLY A 37 5.86 -25.07 21.65
N ASN A 38 5.93 -26.24 21.04
CA ASN A 38 5.55 -27.49 21.70
C ASN A 38 6.49 -27.80 22.88
N GLN A 39 5.91 -28.19 24.01
CA GLN A 39 6.65 -28.57 25.20
C GLN A 39 6.80 -30.09 25.28
N GLU A 40 8.04 -30.55 25.47
CA GLU A 40 8.38 -31.97 25.68
C GLU A 40 9.22 -32.14 26.97
N PRO A 41 9.09 -33.28 27.69
CA PRO A 41 9.87 -33.51 28.91
C PRO A 41 11.38 -33.46 28.64
N GLY A 42 12.10 -32.61 29.37
CA GLY A 42 13.56 -32.47 29.26
C GLY A 42 14.05 -31.68 28.05
N ILE A 43 13.14 -31.09 27.25
CA ILE A 43 13.47 -30.28 26.07
C ILE A 43 12.95 -28.86 26.28
N ILE A 44 13.77 -27.85 25.96
CA ILE A 44 13.37 -26.45 25.97
C ILE A 44 12.40 -26.23 24.79
N PRO A 45 11.21 -25.65 25.01
CA PRO A 45 10.25 -25.41 23.93
C PRO A 45 10.84 -24.53 22.83
N ALA A 46 10.39 -24.74 21.60
CA ALA A 46 10.80 -23.91 20.47
C ALA A 46 10.22 -22.48 20.54
N ASP A 47 10.81 -21.55 19.79
CA ASP A 47 10.28 -20.20 19.66
C ASP A 47 9.16 -20.13 18.63
N VAL A 48 8.19 -19.24 18.86
CA VAL A 48 7.16 -18.89 17.86
C VAL A 48 7.55 -17.57 17.23
N VAL A 49 7.80 -17.59 15.92
CA VAL A 49 8.18 -16.41 15.14
C VAL A 49 7.03 -15.99 14.24
N PHE A 50 6.47 -14.82 14.50
CA PHE A 50 5.53 -14.17 13.60
C PHE A 50 6.28 -13.30 12.61
N VAL A 51 5.88 -13.36 11.34
CA VAL A 51 6.44 -12.52 10.28
C VAL A 51 5.35 -11.61 9.77
N VAL A 52 5.59 -10.30 9.81
CA VAL A 52 4.66 -9.30 9.26
C VAL A 52 4.59 -9.45 7.75
N ASP A 53 3.38 -9.53 7.22
CA ASP A 53 3.12 -9.49 5.79
C ASP A 53 2.16 -8.35 5.43
N GLU A 54 2.21 -7.93 4.17
CA GLU A 54 1.41 -6.84 3.64
C GLU A 54 0.21 -7.40 2.87
N LYS A 55 -1.00 -7.09 3.34
CA LYS A 55 -2.23 -7.42 2.63
C LYS A 55 -2.41 -6.46 1.45
N PRO A 56 -2.68 -6.95 0.22
CA PRO A 56 -3.01 -6.09 -0.91
C PRO A 56 -4.19 -5.16 -0.58
N HIS A 57 -4.04 -3.88 -0.91
CA HIS A 57 -5.07 -2.87 -0.76
C HIS A 57 -5.65 -2.53 -2.15
N ALA A 58 -6.96 -2.23 -2.22
CA ALA A 58 -7.64 -1.99 -3.49
C ALA A 58 -7.10 -0.76 -4.23
N THR A 59 -6.80 0.30 -3.48
CA THR A 59 -6.40 1.60 -4.03
C THR A 59 -4.90 1.88 -4.02
N TYR A 60 -4.20 1.46 -2.96
CA TYR A 60 -2.82 1.84 -2.69
C TYR A 60 -1.91 0.63 -2.80
N VAL A 61 -0.73 0.84 -3.39
CA VAL A 61 0.35 -0.13 -3.40
C VAL A 61 1.51 0.46 -2.64
N ARG A 62 2.02 -0.26 -1.63
CA ARG A 62 3.19 0.18 -0.88
C ARG A 62 4.46 -0.09 -1.68
N ASP A 63 5.33 0.91 -1.76
CA ASP A 63 6.66 0.82 -2.35
C ASP A 63 7.68 1.32 -1.31
N GLY A 64 8.15 0.39 -0.47
CA GLY A 64 9.03 0.73 0.66
C GLY A 64 8.33 1.62 1.69
N ASN A 65 8.74 2.89 1.77
CA ASN A 65 8.10 3.89 2.64
C ASN A 65 7.06 4.75 1.88
N ASP A 66 7.02 4.64 0.56
CA ASP A 66 6.12 5.43 -0.27
C ASP A 66 4.84 4.63 -0.55
N LEU A 67 3.79 5.37 -0.92
CA LEU A 67 2.54 4.82 -1.42
C LEU A 67 2.38 5.18 -2.89
N VAL A 68 1.90 4.25 -3.69
CA VAL A 68 1.60 4.45 -5.10
C VAL A 68 0.10 4.27 -5.30
N ILE A 69 -0.51 5.24 -5.99
CA ILE A 69 -1.90 5.17 -6.43
C ILE A 69 -1.95 5.43 -7.93
N LYS A 70 -2.86 4.73 -8.62
CA LYS A 70 -3.14 4.97 -10.05
C LYS A 70 -4.44 5.74 -10.17
N GLN A 71 -4.44 6.82 -10.96
CA GLN A 71 -5.61 7.64 -11.21
C GLN A 71 -5.83 7.77 -12.72
N GLU A 72 -7.03 7.42 -13.16
CA GLU A 72 -7.43 7.56 -14.56
C GLU A 72 -8.05 8.95 -14.78
N ILE A 73 -7.57 9.64 -15.82
CA ILE A 73 -8.17 10.88 -16.31
C ILE A 73 -8.45 10.76 -17.80
N THR A 74 -9.43 11.50 -18.30
CA THR A 74 -9.72 11.55 -19.75
C THR A 74 -8.68 12.39 -20.49
N LEU A 75 -8.55 12.17 -21.80
CA LEU A 75 -7.71 13.04 -22.64
C LEU A 75 -8.10 14.52 -22.54
N LEU A 76 -9.40 14.83 -22.41
CA LEU A 76 -9.87 16.21 -22.25
C LEU A 76 -9.30 16.81 -20.96
N GLU A 77 -9.52 16.13 -19.82
CA GLU A 77 -9.00 16.52 -18.51
C GLU A 77 -7.47 16.64 -18.49
N ALA A 78 -6.76 15.77 -19.22
CA ALA A 78 -5.31 15.84 -19.35
C ALA A 78 -4.82 17.10 -20.09
N LEU A 79 -5.64 17.64 -21.01
CA LEU A 79 -5.31 18.84 -21.81
C LEU A 79 -5.84 20.13 -21.19
N THR A 80 -6.96 20.08 -20.47
CA THR A 80 -7.64 21.27 -19.91
C THR A 80 -7.47 21.41 -18.40
N GLY A 81 -6.89 20.42 -17.75
CA GLY A 81 -6.73 20.33 -16.31
C GLY A 81 -7.88 19.62 -15.59
N LYS A 82 -7.58 19.15 -14.38
CA LYS A 82 -8.50 18.42 -13.48
C LYS A 82 -8.03 18.54 -12.04
N THR A 83 -8.97 18.60 -11.10
CA THR A 83 -8.66 18.42 -9.68
C THR A 83 -9.03 17.01 -9.24
N LEU A 84 -8.06 16.27 -8.71
CA LEU A 84 -8.26 14.94 -8.12
C LEU A 84 -8.56 15.08 -6.63
N ASP A 85 -9.54 14.33 -6.14
CA ASP A 85 -9.79 14.16 -4.70
C ASP A 85 -9.31 12.77 -4.29
N LEU A 86 -8.30 12.73 -3.41
CA LEU A 86 -7.65 11.52 -2.96
C LEU A 86 -7.87 11.33 -1.46
N THR A 87 -8.50 10.23 -1.08
CA THR A 87 -8.64 9.85 0.33
C THR A 87 -7.43 9.06 0.79
N THR A 88 -6.66 9.63 1.71
CA THR A 88 -5.49 9.02 2.36
C THR A 88 -5.85 7.81 3.23
N LEU A 89 -4.85 7.02 3.65
CA LEU A 89 -5.07 5.87 4.52
C LEU A 89 -5.59 6.24 5.93
N ASP A 90 -5.36 7.48 6.38
CA ASP A 90 -5.90 8.02 7.64
C ASP A 90 -7.26 8.73 7.46
N GLY A 91 -7.86 8.65 6.26
CA GLY A 91 -9.22 9.14 5.98
C GLY A 91 -9.32 10.64 5.67
N ARG A 92 -8.19 11.36 5.63
CA ARG A 92 -8.16 12.76 5.15
C ARG A 92 -8.27 12.81 3.63
N ASN A 93 -8.85 13.89 3.11
CA ASN A 93 -8.88 14.17 1.68
C ASN A 93 -7.73 15.12 1.29
N ILE A 94 -7.10 14.81 0.16
CA ILE A 94 -6.09 15.64 -0.49
C ILE A 94 -6.63 16.04 -1.86
N MET A 95 -6.70 17.34 -2.11
CA MET A 95 -7.02 17.86 -3.42
C MET A 95 -5.73 18.11 -4.20
N LEU A 96 -5.60 17.46 -5.36
CA LEU A 96 -4.47 17.64 -6.25
C LEU A 96 -4.93 18.26 -7.57
N SER A 97 -4.55 19.50 -7.82
CA SER A 97 -4.87 20.22 -9.05
C SER A 97 -3.82 19.96 -10.13
N LEU A 98 -4.24 19.35 -11.24
CA LEU A 98 -3.47 19.20 -12.46
C LEU A 98 -3.82 20.39 -13.37
N THR A 99 -3.01 21.44 -13.34
CA THR A 99 -3.25 22.68 -14.10
C THR A 99 -2.56 22.69 -15.46
N ASP A 100 -1.42 22.00 -15.56
CA ASP A 100 -0.64 21.89 -16.79
C ASP A 100 -1.06 20.67 -17.61
N ILE A 101 -0.61 20.61 -18.86
CA ILE A 101 -0.85 19.45 -19.74
C ILE A 101 -0.20 18.20 -19.15
N VAL A 102 -1.03 17.20 -18.90
CA VAL A 102 -0.62 15.91 -18.34
C VAL A 102 -0.31 14.93 -19.47
N LYS A 103 0.92 14.41 -19.47
CA LYS A 103 1.37 13.41 -20.45
C LYS A 103 1.04 11.99 -19.98
N PRO A 104 0.91 11.02 -20.90
CA PRO A 104 0.80 9.61 -20.51
C PRO A 104 2.01 9.17 -19.65
N GLY A 105 1.73 8.48 -18.54
CA GLY A 105 2.76 8.03 -17.60
C GLY A 105 3.29 9.14 -16.67
N PHE A 106 2.66 10.31 -16.68
CA PHE A 106 2.98 11.39 -15.74
C PHE A 106 2.75 10.94 -14.30
N GLU A 107 3.62 11.41 -13.41
CA GLU A 107 3.57 11.08 -11.99
C GLU A 107 3.66 12.37 -11.17
N VAL A 108 2.77 12.51 -10.20
CA VAL A 108 2.81 13.59 -9.22
C VAL A 108 3.22 13.03 -7.87
N VAL A 109 4.18 13.68 -7.22
CA VAL A 109 4.65 13.31 -5.89
C VAL A 109 4.07 14.29 -4.87
N VAL A 110 3.28 13.77 -3.93
CA VAL A 110 2.78 14.52 -2.77
C VAL A 110 3.68 14.17 -1.58
N PRO A 111 4.51 15.10 -1.10
CA PRO A 111 5.48 14.82 -0.05
C PRO A 111 4.78 14.54 1.29
N ASN A 112 5.39 13.68 2.11
CA ASN A 112 4.93 13.33 3.47
C ASN A 112 3.55 12.64 3.57
N GLU A 113 3.02 12.12 2.46
CA GLU A 113 1.72 11.41 2.43
C GLU A 113 1.85 9.89 2.18
N GLY A 114 3.06 9.34 2.37
CA GLY A 114 3.34 7.91 2.34
C GLY A 114 3.24 7.22 3.71
N MET A 115 3.92 6.08 3.84
CA MET A 115 3.97 5.30 5.08
C MET A 115 4.91 5.94 6.12
N PRO A 116 4.63 5.80 7.43
CA PRO A 116 5.56 6.21 8.47
C PRO A 116 6.92 5.51 8.35
N ILE A 117 8.00 6.24 8.65
CA ILE A 117 9.36 5.70 8.61
C ILE A 117 9.72 5.22 10.03
N SER A 118 9.78 3.91 10.26
CA SER A 118 9.96 3.36 11.62
C SER A 118 11.21 3.85 12.36
N LYS A 119 12.27 4.24 11.64
CA LYS A 119 13.52 4.75 12.23
C LYS A 119 13.51 6.26 12.47
N GLU A 120 12.52 6.98 11.95
CA GLU A 120 12.45 8.44 11.99
C GLU A 120 11.05 8.87 12.43
N PRO A 121 10.80 8.93 13.76
CA PRO A 121 9.51 9.32 14.31
C PRO A 121 9.03 10.66 13.75
N GLY A 122 7.76 10.73 13.34
CA GLY A 122 7.15 11.92 12.76
C GLY A 122 7.40 12.12 11.26
N LYS A 123 8.30 11.34 10.63
CA LYS A 123 8.48 11.37 9.18
C LYS A 123 7.69 10.28 8.46
N LYS A 124 7.24 10.63 7.26
CA LYS A 124 6.55 9.74 6.32
C LYS A 124 7.29 9.73 4.99
N GLY A 125 7.12 8.66 4.21
CA GLY A 125 7.45 8.69 2.80
C GLY A 125 6.49 9.57 2.00
N ASN A 126 6.51 9.40 0.69
CA ASN A 126 5.70 10.20 -0.24
C ASN A 126 4.52 9.40 -0.81
N LEU A 127 3.50 10.12 -1.27
CA LEU A 127 2.45 9.56 -2.11
C LEU A 127 2.78 9.86 -3.57
N ARG A 128 2.86 8.82 -4.39
CA ARG A 128 3.15 8.88 -5.82
C ARG A 128 1.87 8.58 -6.59
N VAL A 129 1.31 9.61 -7.22
CA VAL A 129 0.07 9.53 -8.01
C VAL A 129 0.45 9.34 -9.47
N LYS A 130 0.29 8.12 -9.97
CA LYS A 130 0.52 7.79 -11.39
C LYS A 130 -0.74 8.08 -12.18
N ILE A 131 -0.63 8.93 -13.18
CA ILE A 131 -1.75 9.32 -14.03
C ILE A 131 -1.78 8.45 -15.28
N ASP A 132 -2.92 7.81 -15.50
CA ASP A 132 -3.24 7.10 -16.73
C ASP A 132 -4.24 7.91 -17.54
N VAL A 133 -3.94 8.14 -18.83
CA VAL A 133 -4.77 9.00 -19.69
C VAL A 133 -5.62 8.11 -20.58
N ARG A 134 -6.93 8.10 -20.34
CA ARG A 134 -7.89 7.38 -21.18
C ARG A 134 -8.24 8.18 -22.43
N TYR A 135 -7.84 7.65 -23.58
CA TYR A 135 -8.21 8.20 -24.88
C TYR A 135 -9.66 7.84 -25.24
N PRO A 136 -10.37 8.72 -25.97
CA PRO A 136 -11.66 8.37 -26.53
C PRO A 136 -11.49 7.25 -27.57
N SER A 137 -12.40 6.27 -27.56
CA SER A 137 -12.34 5.13 -28.49
C SER A 137 -12.66 5.52 -29.93
N ARG A 138 -13.45 6.59 -30.13
CA ARG A 138 -13.87 7.13 -31.43
C ARG A 138 -14.08 8.65 -31.33
N LEU A 139 -13.97 9.32 -32.48
CA LEU A 139 -14.30 10.73 -32.64
C LEU A 139 -15.09 10.91 -33.94
N THR A 140 -16.10 11.78 -33.92
CA THR A 140 -16.87 12.16 -35.12
C THR A 140 -16.02 13.00 -36.08
N SER A 141 -16.46 13.12 -37.34
CA SER A 141 -15.78 13.97 -38.32
C SER A 141 -15.71 15.44 -37.88
N GLU A 142 -16.78 15.94 -37.27
CA GLU A 142 -16.86 17.29 -36.70
C GLU A 142 -15.87 17.48 -35.55
N GLN A 143 -15.82 16.55 -34.58
CA GLN A 143 -14.85 16.60 -33.49
C GLN A 143 -13.39 16.60 -34.00
N LYS A 144 -13.08 15.78 -35.01
CA LYS A 144 -11.75 15.76 -35.62
C LYS A 144 -11.42 17.06 -36.34
N PHE A 145 -12.39 17.69 -37.00
CA PHE A 145 -12.21 18.98 -37.67
C PHE A 145 -11.88 20.07 -36.64
N GLU A 146 -12.66 20.15 -35.57
CA GLU A 146 -12.46 21.09 -34.47
C GLU A 146 -11.12 20.90 -33.77
N LEU A 147 -10.72 19.66 -33.48
CA LEU A 147 -9.42 19.36 -32.88
C LEU A 147 -8.25 19.79 -33.79
N ARG A 148 -8.34 19.57 -35.11
CA ARG A 148 -7.31 20.06 -36.04
C ARG A 148 -7.22 21.59 -36.06
N ARG A 149 -8.36 22.27 -35.96
CA ARG A 149 -8.40 23.75 -35.91
C ARG A 149 -7.69 24.29 -34.67
N VAL A 150 -7.92 23.68 -33.50
CA VAL A 150 -7.38 24.15 -32.22
C VAL A 150 -5.94 23.67 -31.99
N LEU A 151 -5.63 22.41 -32.28
CA LEU A 151 -4.33 21.79 -31.96
C LEU A 151 -3.34 21.77 -33.14
N GLY A 152 -3.78 22.07 -34.37
CA GLY A 152 -2.96 21.92 -35.57
C GLY A 152 -1.76 22.87 -35.69
N GLY A 153 -1.71 23.94 -34.88
CA GLY A 153 -0.57 24.87 -34.80
C GLY A 153 0.46 24.51 -33.72
N VAL A 154 0.22 23.43 -32.96
CA VAL A 154 1.10 22.98 -31.88
C VAL A 154 2.01 21.90 -32.46
N SER A 155 3.12 22.32 -33.08
CA SER A 155 4.18 21.44 -33.60
C SER A 155 5.46 21.56 -32.78
#